data_AF-S8D9Z5-F1
#
_entry.id   AF-S8D9Z5-F1
#
_cell.length_a   1.000
_cell.length_b   1.000
_cell.length_c   1.000
_cell.angle_alpha   90.00
_cell.angle_beta   90.00
_cell.angle_gamma   90.00
#
_symmetry.space_group_name_H-M   'P 1'
#
loop_
_entity.id
_entity.type
_entity.pdbx_description
1 polymer ?
#
loop_
_entity_poly.entity_id
_entity_poly.type
_entity_poly.pdbx_seq_one_letter_code
_entity_poly.pdbx_strand_id
1 'polypeptide(L)'
;FFFFWQVEISTLKFFKGYTEGRQYRNFWPEMLKLKDFPPCDKFEDVLPRHCDEFISALPFQEYTDPRSGFLNIAVKLPENANKPDLGPKTYIAYGISEELGRGDSVTKLHLDMADA
;
A
#
# COMPACT_ATOMS: atom_id res chain seq x y z
N PHE A 1 20.19 -12.40 0.66
CA PHE A 1 19.81 -11.58 -0.51
C PHE A 1 18.49 -12.09 -1.06
N PHE A 2 17.38 -11.38 -0.82
CA PHE A 2 16.11 -11.68 -1.48
C PHE A 2 16.04 -10.92 -2.80
N PHE A 3 16.05 -11.67 -3.90
CA PHE A 3 15.73 -11.15 -5.22
C PHE A 3 14.21 -11.09 -5.34
N PHE A 4 13.66 -9.88 -5.46
CA PHE A 4 12.29 -9.72 -5.94
C PHE A 4 12.34 -9.84 -7.46
N TRP A 5 11.54 -10.75 -8.02
CA TRP A 5 11.32 -10.84 -9.45
C TRP A 5 9.88 -10.45 -9.75
N GLN A 6 9.66 -9.66 -10.80
CA GLN A 6 8.32 -9.28 -11.20
C GLN A 6 7.65 -10.46 -11.91
N VAL A 7 6.41 -10.74 -11.53
CA VAL A 7 5.59 -11.81 -12.12
C VAL A 7 4.33 -11.20 -12.72
N GLU A 8 3.92 -11.72 -13.87
CA GLU A 8 2.67 -11.32 -14.51
C GLU A 8 1.52 -12.15 -13.91
N ILE A 9 0.62 -11.47 -13.19
CA ILE A 9 -0.54 -12.07 -12.56
C ILE A 9 -1.70 -11.09 -12.60
N SER A 10 -2.89 -11.55 -13.00
CA SER A 10 -4.10 -10.73 -12.92
C SER A 10 -4.47 -10.45 -11.47
N THR A 11 -5.00 -9.25 -11.19
CA THR A 11 -5.50 -8.83 -9.88
C THR A 11 -6.46 -9.86 -9.24
N LEU A 12 -7.35 -10.46 -10.04
CA LEU A 12 -8.28 -11.50 -9.56
C LEU A 12 -7.54 -12.74 -9.02
N LYS A 13 -6.54 -13.24 -9.76
CA LYS A 13 -5.71 -14.38 -9.32
C LYS A 13 -4.86 -14.04 -8.11
N PHE A 14 -4.40 -12.80 -8.00
CA PHE A 14 -3.66 -12.33 -6.82
C PHE A 14 -4.57 -12.35 -5.58
N PHE A 15 -5.76 -11.76 -5.63
CA PHE A 15 -6.66 -11.75 -4.48
C PHE A 15 -7.22 -13.12 -4.14
N LYS A 16 -7.52 -13.96 -5.15
CA LYS A 16 -7.90 -15.36 -4.90
C LYS A 16 -6.80 -16.10 -4.12
N GLY A 17 -5.55 -15.96 -4.54
CA GLY A 17 -4.40 -16.54 -3.84
C GLY A 17 -4.14 -15.94 -2.47
N TYR A 18 -4.50 -14.66 -2.25
CA TYR A 18 -4.39 -14.01 -0.93
C TYR A 18 -5.31 -14.69 0.10
N THR A 19 -6.52 -15.07 -0.32
CA THR A 19 -7.49 -15.74 0.56
C THR A 19 -7.25 -17.24 0.70
N GLU A 20 -6.95 -17.93 -0.41
CA GLU A 20 -6.83 -19.39 -0.43
C GLU A 20 -5.42 -19.89 -0.09
N GLY A 21 -4.42 -19.01 -0.15
CA GLY A 21 -3.01 -19.36 -0.08
C GLY A 21 -2.45 -19.83 -1.43
N ARG A 22 -1.12 -19.73 -1.59
CA ARG A 22 -0.39 -20.21 -2.78
C ARG A 22 0.91 -20.88 -2.37
N GLN A 23 1.28 -21.91 -3.12
CA GLN A 23 2.44 -22.76 -2.81
C GLN A 23 3.18 -23.10 -4.09
N TYR A 24 4.50 -23.15 -4.00
CA TYR A 24 5.35 -23.77 -5.01
C TYR A 24 5.22 -25.29 -4.97
N ARG A 25 5.73 -25.98 -6.01
CA ARG A 25 5.71 -27.46 -6.08
C ARG A 25 6.45 -28.15 -4.94
N ASN A 26 7.36 -27.44 -4.27
CA ASN A 26 8.11 -27.93 -3.12
C ASN A 26 7.37 -27.64 -1.79
N PHE A 27 6.08 -27.31 -1.84
CA PHE A 27 5.21 -26.99 -0.70
C PHE A 27 5.56 -25.71 0.07
N TRP A 28 6.55 -24.95 -0.40
CA TRP A 28 6.84 -23.65 0.20
C TRP A 28 5.81 -22.61 -0.22
N PRO A 29 5.38 -21.71 0.69
CA PRO A 29 4.45 -20.64 0.37
C PRO A 29 5.03 -19.69 -0.68
N GLU A 30 4.20 -19.33 -1.65
CA GLU A 30 4.53 -18.31 -2.66
C GLU A 30 4.19 -16.93 -2.09
N MET A 31 5.20 -16.11 -1.81
CA MET A 31 5.04 -14.77 -1.25
C MET A 31 4.95 -13.73 -2.36
N LEU A 32 3.79 -13.10 -2.52
CA LEU A 32 3.54 -12.05 -3.50
C LEU A 32 3.21 -10.74 -2.80
N LYS A 33 3.73 -9.62 -3.32
CA LYS A 33 3.36 -8.26 -2.94
C LYS A 33 2.85 -7.55 -4.19
N LEU A 34 1.71 -6.89 -4.06
CA LEU A 34 1.21 -6.00 -5.09
C LEU A 34 1.95 -4.68 -4.97
N LYS A 35 2.62 -4.29 -6.05
CA LYS A 35 3.37 -3.04 -6.12
C LYS A 35 2.46 -1.96 -6.70
N ASP A 36 2.47 -0.78 -6.08
CA ASP A 36 1.82 0.43 -6.57
C ASP A 36 0.32 0.22 -6.90
N PHE A 37 -0.51 -0.09 -5.89
CA PHE A 37 -1.96 -0.18 -6.05
C PHE A 37 -2.65 1.10 -5.56
N PRO A 38 -3.50 1.73 -6.39
CA PRO A 38 -3.85 1.39 -7.77
C PRO A 38 -2.72 1.71 -8.78
N PRO A 39 -2.66 1.01 -9.93
CA PRO A 39 -1.48 1.04 -10.83
C PRO A 39 -1.17 2.38 -11.52
N CYS A 40 -2.08 3.33 -11.63
CA CYS A 40 -1.82 4.64 -12.28
C CYS A 40 -2.76 5.79 -11.86
N ASP A 41 -3.84 5.50 -11.15
CA ASP A 41 -4.87 6.50 -10.85
C ASP A 41 -4.89 6.79 -9.35
N LYS A 42 -5.31 8.00 -8.99
CA LYS A 42 -5.45 8.35 -7.58
C LYS A 42 -6.45 7.37 -6.95
N PHE A 43 -6.25 7.01 -5.70
CA PHE A 43 -7.15 6.09 -4.99
C PHE A 43 -8.63 6.55 -5.04
N GLU A 44 -8.85 7.87 -5.07
CA GLU A 44 -10.16 8.49 -5.28
C GLU A 44 -10.82 8.17 -6.63
N ASP A 45 -10.04 7.99 -7.70
CA ASP A 45 -10.57 7.70 -9.04
C ASP A 45 -11.00 6.23 -9.18
N VAL A 46 -10.28 5.32 -8.51
CA VAL A 46 -10.52 3.87 -8.60
C VAL A 46 -11.53 3.40 -7.56
N LEU A 47 -11.48 3.94 -6.34
CA LEU A 47 -12.31 3.53 -5.21
C LEU A 47 -12.79 4.76 -4.42
N PRO A 48 -13.61 5.65 -5.00
CA PRO A 48 -14.01 6.93 -4.40
C PRO A 48 -14.64 6.76 -3.02
N ARG A 49 -15.56 5.81 -2.88
CA ARG A 49 -16.22 5.52 -1.60
C ARG A 49 -15.25 5.07 -0.52
N HIS A 50 -14.30 4.19 -0.86
CA HIS A 50 -13.30 3.72 0.12
C HIS A 50 -12.34 4.84 0.48
N CYS A 51 -12.03 5.73 -0.46
CA CYS A 51 -11.22 6.92 -0.21
C CYS A 51 -11.88 7.83 0.83
N ASP A 52 -13.17 8.11 0.67
CA ASP A 52 -13.94 8.93 1.62
C ASP A 52 -14.03 8.29 3.00
N GLU A 53 -14.36 6.99 3.05
CA GLU A 53 -14.42 6.24 4.31
C GLU A 53 -13.04 6.21 4.99
N PHE A 54 -11.96 5.97 4.25
CA PHE A 54 -10.59 5.97 4.77
C PHE A 54 -10.20 7.33 5.35
N ILE A 55 -10.38 8.41 4.59
CA ILE A 55 -10.05 9.77 5.04
C ILE A 55 -10.85 10.12 6.29
N SER A 56 -12.16 9.81 6.33
CA SER A 56 -13.01 10.07 7.49
C SER A 56 -12.61 9.29 8.75
N ALA A 57 -11.90 8.16 8.58
CA ALA A 57 -11.47 7.29 9.66
C ALA A 57 -10.03 7.57 10.13
N LEU A 58 -9.29 8.49 9.50
CA LEU A 58 -7.93 8.81 9.91
C LEU A 58 -7.90 9.32 11.36
N PRO A 59 -6.95 8.86 12.20
CA PRO A 59 -6.74 9.43 13.52
C PRO A 59 -6.14 10.84 13.38
N PHE A 60 -6.40 11.72 14.35
CA PHE A 60 -5.85 13.09 14.40
C PHE A 60 -6.11 13.89 13.11
N GLN A 61 -7.38 14.00 12.74
CA GLN A 61 -7.86 14.65 11.50
C GLN A 61 -7.27 16.05 11.28
N GLU A 62 -6.96 16.79 12.34
CA GLU A 62 -6.31 18.10 12.28
C GLU A 62 -4.98 18.07 11.53
N TYR A 63 -4.24 16.95 11.62
CA TYR A 63 -2.95 16.71 10.98
C TYR A 63 -3.06 15.83 9.73
N THR A 64 -3.95 14.84 9.75
CA THR A 64 -3.96 13.75 8.76
C THR A 64 -4.95 13.95 7.63
N ASP A 65 -6.00 14.77 7.81
CA ASP A 65 -6.97 15.02 6.75
C ASP A 65 -6.31 15.82 5.60
N PRO A 66 -6.20 15.25 4.39
CA PRO A 66 -5.60 15.93 3.24
C PRO A 66 -6.52 16.97 2.59
N ARG A 67 -7.77 17.10 3.06
CA ARG A 67 -8.79 18.02 2.53
C ARG A 67 -9.00 19.23 3.46
N SER A 68 -9.07 18.99 4.77
CA SER A 68 -9.43 20.04 5.74
C SER A 68 -8.54 20.14 6.98
N GLY A 69 -7.50 19.30 7.11
CA GLY A 69 -6.59 19.30 8.25
C GLY A 69 -5.88 20.64 8.41
N PHE A 70 -6.23 21.43 9.42
CA PHE A 70 -5.70 22.79 9.57
C PHE A 70 -4.23 22.83 10.02
N LEU A 71 -3.72 21.74 10.60
CA LEU A 71 -2.30 21.55 10.93
C LEU A 71 -1.56 20.78 9.83
N ASN A 72 -2.29 20.23 8.87
CA ASN A 72 -1.71 19.63 7.67
C ASN A 72 -1.18 20.71 6.72
N ILE A 73 0.14 20.91 6.70
CA ILE A 73 0.79 21.92 5.86
C ILE A 73 0.55 21.65 4.37
N ALA A 74 0.38 20.39 3.97
CA ALA A 74 0.18 20.02 2.57
C ALA A 74 -1.12 20.60 1.96
N VAL A 75 -2.15 20.77 2.79
CA VAL A 75 -3.43 21.41 2.41
C VAL A 75 -3.22 22.88 2.06
N LYS A 76 -2.24 23.53 2.70
CA LYS A 76 -1.94 24.96 2.54
C LYS A 76 -0.94 25.26 1.43
N LEU A 77 -0.27 24.23 0.88
CA LEU A 77 0.67 24.42 -0.23
C LEU A 77 -0.10 24.82 -1.50
N PRO A 78 0.44 25.76 -2.30
CA PRO A 78 -0.20 26.17 -3.55
C PRO A 78 -0.17 25.01 -4.58
N GLU A 79 -1.08 25.01 -5.54
CA GLU A 79 -1.22 23.92 -6.53
C GLU A 79 0.03 23.72 -7.41
N ASN A 80 0.79 24.79 -7.62
CA ASN A 80 2.05 24.77 -8.36
C ASN A 80 3.27 24.34 -7.53
N ALA A 81 3.11 24.08 -6.23
CA ALA A 81 4.16 23.48 -5.43
C ALA A 81 4.33 22.00 -5.77
N ASN A 82 5.56 21.51 -5.74
CA ASN A 82 5.85 20.08 -5.82
C ASN A 82 5.39 19.41 -4.52
N LYS A 83 4.09 19.14 -4.41
CA LYS A 83 3.54 18.40 -3.28
C LYS A 83 4.06 16.95 -3.35
N PRO A 84 4.56 16.39 -2.25
CA PRO A 84 4.78 14.95 -2.19
C PRO A 84 3.46 14.23 -2.46
N ASP A 85 3.54 13.02 -3.01
CA ASP A 85 2.37 12.18 -3.23
C ASP A 85 1.83 11.69 -1.87
N LEU A 86 0.83 12.42 -1.37
CA LEU A 86 0.20 12.24 -0.06
C LEU A 86 -1.13 11.49 -0.14
N GLY A 87 -1.48 10.96 -1.32
CA GLY A 87 -2.65 10.11 -1.46
C GLY A 87 -2.46 8.80 -0.68
N PRO A 88 -3.55 8.16 -0.23
CA PRO A 88 -3.45 6.87 0.44
C PRO A 88 -2.80 5.85 -0.50
N LYS A 89 -1.70 5.23 -0.04
CA LYS A 89 -1.00 4.16 -0.76
C LYS A 89 -1.40 2.82 -0.19
N THR A 90 -1.80 1.90 -1.06
CA THR A 90 -2.20 0.56 -0.62
C THR A 90 -1.02 -0.40 -0.73
N TYR A 91 -0.65 -1.02 0.39
CA TYR A 91 0.37 -2.07 0.45
C TYR A 91 -0.29 -3.41 0.74
N ILE A 92 -0.52 -4.21 -0.30
CA ILE A 92 -1.13 -5.54 -0.17
C ILE A 92 -0.07 -6.59 -0.46
N ALA A 93 0.18 -7.48 0.48
CA ALA A 93 1.08 -8.60 0.29
C ALA A 93 0.64 -9.81 1.08
N TYR A 94 1.09 -10.97 0.65
CA TYR A 94 0.83 -12.22 1.32
C TYR A 94 1.62 -12.25 2.62
N GLY A 95 1.01 -12.83 3.65
CA GLY A 95 1.64 -13.11 4.93
C GLY A 95 1.59 -14.61 5.21
N ILE A 96 2.47 -15.06 6.09
CA ILE A 96 2.43 -16.40 6.67
C ILE A 96 2.37 -16.25 8.19
N SER A 97 1.64 -17.14 8.86
CA SER A 97 1.50 -17.10 10.32
C SER A 97 2.78 -17.50 11.04
N GLU A 98 3.52 -18.46 10.47
CA GLU A 98 4.79 -18.91 11.02
C GLU A 98 5.98 -18.22 10.35
N GLU A 99 6.92 -17.73 11.16
CA GLU A 99 8.23 -17.29 10.67
C GLU A 99 9.05 -18.50 10.26
N LEU A 100 9.33 -18.64 8.96
CA LEU A 100 10.06 -19.81 8.43
C LEU A 100 11.58 -19.58 8.34
N GLY A 101 12.08 -18.56 9.04
CA GLY A 101 13.50 -18.29 9.24
C GLY A 101 14.25 -17.81 7.99
N ARG A 102 13.55 -17.55 6.87
CA ARG A 102 14.16 -17.03 5.65
C ARG A 102 14.24 -15.50 5.66
N GLY A 103 13.42 -14.83 6.45
CA GLY A 103 13.23 -13.39 6.44
C GLY A 103 12.01 -13.03 5.61
N ASP A 104 10.83 -13.16 6.21
CA ASP A 104 9.54 -13.07 5.54
C ASP A 104 9.01 -11.62 5.46
N SER A 105 9.93 -10.65 5.54
CA SER A 105 9.58 -9.24 5.60
C SER A 105 9.12 -8.70 4.24
N VAL A 106 7.85 -8.30 4.21
CA VAL A 106 7.13 -7.73 3.07
C VAL A 106 7.60 -6.31 2.72
N THR A 107 8.14 -5.59 3.70
CA THR A 107 8.57 -4.20 3.55
C THR A 107 10.01 -4.06 4.02
N LYS A 108 10.91 -3.75 3.08
CA LYS A 108 12.30 -3.46 3.39
C LYS A 108 12.40 -2.16 4.19
N LEU A 109 13.43 -2.07 5.03
CA LEU A 109 13.77 -0.83 5.71
C LEU A 109 13.98 0.28 4.67
N HIS A 110 13.24 1.36 4.81
CA HIS A 110 13.33 2.56 3.99
C HIS A 110 13.07 3.79 4.86
N LEU A 111 13.44 4.96 4.34
CA LEU A 111 13.15 6.25 4.95
C LEU A 111 12.10 6.94 4.08
N ASP A 112 11.03 7.42 4.70
CA ASP A 112 10.05 8.25 4.02
C ASP A 112 10.48 9.72 4.03
N MET A 113 10.18 10.43 2.94
CA MET A 113 10.54 11.84 2.77
C MET A 113 9.57 12.80 3.47
N ALA A 114 8.42 12.29 3.93
CA ALA A 114 7.36 13.03 4.60
C ALA A 114 6.80 12.16 5.73
N ASP A 115 6.05 12.80 6.64
CA ASP A 115 5.27 12.07 7.65
C ASP A 115 4.26 11.13 6.94
N ALA A 116 4.12 9.91 7.47
CA ALA A 116 3.31 8.82 6.90
C ALA A 116 2.45 8.14 7.97
#